data_AF-A0A0G0BVI8-F1
#
_entry.id   AF-A0A0G0BVI8-F1
#
_cell.length_a   1.000
_cell.length_b   1.000
_cell.length_c   1.000
_cell.angle_alpha   90.00
_cell.angle_beta   90.00
_cell.angle_gamma   90.00
#
_symmetry.space_group_name_H-M   'P 1'
#
loop_
_entity.id
_entity.type
_entity.pdbx_description
1 polymer ?
#
loop_
_entity_poly.entity_id
_entity_poly.type
_entity_poly.pdbx_seq_one_letter_code
_entity_poly.pdbx_strand_id
1 'polypeptide(L)'
;MTVLLKTRCTKGHLIVYDDKVSIEALKLLGYQQSNSLTHKQITGVEIQMTQPDILGLGQATVKIFSTGNQTLVADRVKLKDAKEVEKLINERISK
;
A
#
# COMPACT_ATOMS: atom_id res chain seq x y z
N MET A 1 -10.72 0.18 13.89
CA MET A 1 -10.05 -0.04 12.59
C MET A 1 -10.65 0.94 11.59
N THR A 2 -9.95 2.06 11.42
CA THR A 2 -10.39 3.18 10.58
C THR A 2 -9.59 3.15 9.29
N VAL A 3 -10.27 3.21 8.13
CA VAL A 3 -9.60 3.35 6.83
C VAL A 3 -9.12 4.79 6.68
N LEU A 4 -7.82 4.98 6.50
CA LEU A 4 -7.22 6.28 6.26
C LEU A 4 -7.06 6.56 4.76
N LEU A 5 -6.71 5.52 4.01
CA LEU A 5 -6.58 5.57 2.57
C LEU A 5 -6.94 4.21 1.97
N LYS A 6 -7.66 4.23 0.86
CA LYS A 6 -7.94 3.06 0.03
C LYS A 6 -7.70 3.41 -1.42
N THR A 7 -6.79 2.71 -2.07
CA THR A 7 -6.47 2.91 -3.48
C THR A 7 -6.42 1.58 -4.24
N ARG A 8 -6.66 1.63 -5.54
CA ARG A 8 -6.60 0.47 -6.43
C ARG A 8 -5.15 0.08 -6.68
N CYS A 9 -4.90 -1.22 -6.75
CA CYS A 9 -3.66 -1.80 -7.25
C CYS A 9 -4.00 -3.05 -8.08
N THR A 10 -3.01 -3.64 -8.75
CA THR A 10 -3.22 -4.86 -9.57
C THR A 10 -3.86 -6.02 -8.81
N LYS A 11 -3.51 -6.18 -7.53
CA LYS A 11 -4.00 -7.27 -6.66
C LYS A 11 -5.32 -6.95 -5.97
N GLY A 12 -5.94 -5.79 -6.23
CA GLY A 12 -7.20 -5.37 -5.62
C GLY A 12 -7.12 -3.97 -5.06
N HIS A 13 -7.08 -3.84 -3.73
CA HIS A 13 -6.92 -2.57 -3.05
C HIS A 13 -5.75 -2.60 -2.08
N LEU A 14 -4.89 -1.58 -2.15
CA LEU A 14 -3.99 -1.22 -1.07
C LEU A 14 -4.76 -0.33 -0.09
N ILE A 15 -4.80 -0.73 1.17
CA ILE A 15 -5.56 -0.06 2.23
C ILE A 15 -4.62 0.24 3.39
N VAL A 16 -4.55 1.52 3.77
CA VAL A 16 -3.86 1.98 4.97
C VAL A 16 -4.91 2.18 6.05
N TYR A 17 -4.82 1.38 7.11
CA TYR A 17 -5.63 1.50 8.32
C TYR A 17 -4.85 2.25 9.40
N ASP A 18 -5.55 2.66 10.45
CA ASP A 18 -4.97 3.22 11.67
C ASP A 18 -3.94 2.29 12.32
N ASP A 19 -4.14 0.97 12.27
CA ASP A 19 -3.33 -0.05 12.95
C ASP A 19 -2.42 -0.88 12.02
N LYS A 20 -2.74 -0.96 10.73
CA LYS A 20 -2.05 -1.83 9.77
C LYS A 20 -2.10 -1.30 8.33
N VAL A 21 -1.36 -1.97 7.45
CA VAL A 21 -1.49 -1.83 5.99
C VAL A 21 -1.89 -3.18 5.42
N SER A 22 -2.74 -3.20 4.39
CA SER A 22 -3.22 -4.45 3.79
C SER A 22 -3.40 -4.32 2.28
N ILE A 23 -3.16 -5.43 1.58
CA ILE A 23 -3.62 -5.63 0.20
C ILE A 23 -4.78 -6.61 0.26
N GLU A 24 -5.96 -6.13 -0.11
CA GLU A 24 -7.19 -6.92 -0.13
C GLU A 24 -7.62 -7.20 -1.57
N ALA A 25 -7.68 -8.49 -1.90
CA ALA A 25 -8.18 -8.94 -3.19
C ALA A 25 -9.63 -8.52 -3.42
N LEU A 26 -9.96 -8.21 -4.67
CA LEU A 26 -11.36 -8.13 -5.08
C LEU A 26 -11.99 -9.49 -4.88
N LYS A 27 -13.18 -9.54 -4.27
CA LYS A 27 -13.97 -10.77 -4.13
C LYS A 27 -14.23 -11.34 -5.54
N LEU A 28 -13.38 -12.27 -5.97
CA LEU A 28 -13.65 -13.17 -7.05
C LEU A 28 -13.98 -14.51 -6.39
N LEU A 29 -15.23 -14.97 -6.59
CA LEU A 29 -15.66 -16.32 -6.22
C LEU A 29 -15.60 -16.65 -4.71
N GLY A 30 -15.94 -15.69 -3.84
CA GLY A 30 -16.19 -15.95 -2.41
C GLY A 30 -14.95 -16.05 -1.51
N TYR A 31 -13.74 -16.08 -2.05
CA TYR A 31 -12.50 -16.04 -1.27
C TYR A 31 -11.91 -14.62 -1.23
N GLN A 32 -11.67 -14.10 -0.02
CA GLN A 32 -10.98 -12.83 0.20
C GLN A 32 -9.56 -13.13 0.67
N GLN A 33 -8.59 -13.08 -0.26
CA GLN A 33 -7.19 -13.14 0.11
C GLN A 33 -6.74 -11.76 0.57
N SER A 34 -6.33 -11.64 1.83
CA SER A 34 -5.75 -10.42 2.39
C SER A 34 -4.34 -10.71 2.88
N ASN A 35 -3.38 -9.89 2.47
CA ASN A 35 -2.05 -9.89 3.06
C ASN A 35 -1.84 -8.57 3.78
N SER A 36 -1.41 -8.61 5.04
CA SER A 36 -1.41 -7.44 5.92
C SER A 36 -0.17 -7.40 6.80
N LEU A 37 0.30 -6.17 7.08
CA LEU A 37 1.39 -5.88 8.00
C LEU A 37 0.90 -4.86 9.03
N THR A 38 1.09 -5.14 10.32
CA THR A 38 0.86 -4.11 11.36
C THR A 38 1.95 -3.04 11.27
N HIS A 39 1.65 -1.79 11.64
CA HIS A 39 2.66 -0.71 11.56
C HIS A 39 3.92 -1.02 12.37
N LYS A 40 3.81 -1.75 13.49
CA LYS A 40 4.94 -2.20 14.32
C LYS A 40 5.91 -3.14 13.60
N GLN A 41 5.45 -3.82 12.54
CA GLN A 41 6.29 -4.73 11.76
C GLN A 41 6.94 -4.02 10.57
N ILE A 42 6.42 -2.86 10.15
CA ILE A 42 6.89 -2.16 8.95
C ILE A 42 8.21 -1.46 9.27
N THR A 43 9.23 -1.72 8.45
CA THR A 43 10.57 -1.13 8.59
C THR A 43 10.84 -0.02 7.57
N GLY A 44 10.04 0.03 6.49
CA GLY A 44 10.18 1.07 5.49
C GLY A 44 9.17 0.92 4.36
N VAL A 45 9.11 1.96 3.53
CA VAL A 45 8.29 2.04 2.34
C VAL A 45 9.11 2.66 1.21
N GLU A 46 8.95 2.14 -0.01
CA GLU A 46 9.60 2.64 -1.22
C GLU A 46 8.55 2.82 -2.31
N ILE A 47 8.58 3.98 -2.97
CA ILE A 47 7.80 4.27 -4.17
C ILE A 47 8.69 4.17 -5.39
N GLN A 48 8.37 3.25 -6.29
CA GLN A 48 8.99 3.15 -7.61
C GLN A 48 8.01 3.64 -8.67
N MET A 49 8.31 4.75 -9.34
CA MET A 49 7.47 5.24 -10.44
C MET A 49 7.53 4.26 -11.63
N THR A 50 6.37 3.74 -12.05
CA THR A 50 6.26 2.79 -13.17
C THR A 50 5.74 3.43 -14.44
N GLN A 51 5.02 4.55 -14.32
CA GLN A 51 4.56 5.36 -15.44
C GLN A 51 4.70 6.84 -15.08
N PRO A 52 5.32 7.68 -15.93
CA PRO A 52 5.45 9.10 -15.67
C PRO A 52 4.10 9.78 -15.54
N ASP A 53 4.04 10.80 -14.69
CA ASP A 53 2.82 11.54 -14.42
C ASP A 53 2.54 12.58 -15.51
N ILE A 54 1.81 12.14 -16.54
CA ILE A 54 1.29 12.99 -17.60
C ILE A 54 -0.19 13.22 -17.30
N LEU A 55 -0.56 14.46 -17.01
CA LEU A 55 -1.95 14.87 -16.71
C LEU A 55 -2.60 14.14 -15.51
N GLY A 56 -1.84 13.75 -14.49
CA GLY A 56 -2.37 13.12 -13.27
C GLY A 56 -2.63 11.60 -13.39
N LEU A 57 -2.13 10.98 -14.46
CA LEU A 57 -2.29 9.55 -14.75
C LEU A 57 -1.05 8.71 -14.38
N GLY A 58 -0.09 9.30 -13.68
CA GLY A 58 1.10 8.60 -13.21
C GLY A 58 0.76 7.36 -12.36
N GLN A 59 1.56 6.31 -12.52
CA GLN A 59 1.44 5.08 -11.74
C GLN A 59 2.77 4.74 -11.07
N ALA A 60 2.68 4.09 -9.92
CA ALA A 60 3.82 3.62 -9.16
C ALA A 60 3.58 2.21 -8.61
N THR A 61 4.67 1.53 -8.28
CA THR A 61 4.70 0.38 -7.39
C THR A 61 5.06 0.87 -6.00
N VAL A 62 4.28 0.47 -5.00
CA VAL A 62 4.55 0.69 -3.59
C VAL A 62 5.06 -0.62 -2.99
N LYS A 63 6.28 -0.58 -2.44
CA LYS A 63 6.88 -1.70 -1.69
C LYS A 63 6.89 -1.32 -0.21
N ILE A 64 6.35 -2.18 0.64
CA ILE A 64 6.34 -2.00 2.09
C ILE A 64 7.13 -3.15 2.70
N PHE A 65 8.23 -2.82 3.34
CA PHE A 65 9.14 -3.78 3.94
C PHE A 65 8.76 -4.00 5.40
N SER A 66 8.91 -5.24 5.89
CA SER A 66 8.72 -5.55 7.29
C SER A 66 9.89 -6.33 7.89
N THR A 67 9.89 -6.40 9.22
CA THR A 67 10.70 -7.36 9.97
C THR A 67 10.48 -8.78 9.43
N GLY A 68 11.55 -9.57 9.34
CA GLY A 68 11.48 -10.95 8.84
C GLY A 68 11.50 -11.10 7.31
N ASN A 69 12.01 -10.10 6.58
CA ASN A 69 12.16 -10.08 5.12
C ASN A 69 10.85 -10.24 4.32
N GLN A 70 9.69 -10.06 4.96
CA GLN A 70 8.42 -10.00 4.25
C GLN A 70 8.27 -8.63 3.57
N THR A 71 7.67 -8.62 2.37
CA THR A 71 7.40 -7.39 1.61
C THR A 71 5.99 -7.44 1.05
N LEU A 72 5.19 -6.40 1.29
CA LEU A 72 3.95 -6.17 0.55
C LEU A 72 4.27 -5.34 -0.70
N VAL A 73 3.84 -5.82 -1.86
CA VAL A 73 4.05 -5.16 -3.15
C VAL A 73 2.70 -4.89 -3.80
N ALA A 74 2.38 -3.60 -3.94
CA ALA A 74 1.19 -3.08 -4.60
C ALA A 74 1.58 -2.35 -5.89
N ASP A 75 1.33 -2.97 -7.04
CA ASP A 75 1.66 -2.40 -8.35
C ASP A 75 0.51 -1.57 -8.91
N ARG A 76 0.85 -0.62 -9.78
CA ARG A 76 -0.10 0.24 -10.52
C ARG A 76 -1.00 1.05 -9.59
N VAL A 77 -0.45 1.51 -8.47
CA VAL A 77 -1.08 2.49 -7.60
C VAL A 77 -0.98 3.87 -8.27
N LYS A 78 -2.01 4.70 -8.19
CA LYS A 78 -1.93 6.08 -8.70
C LYS A 78 -0.81 6.81 -7.97
N LEU A 79 0.06 7.53 -8.70
CA LEU A 79 1.25 8.15 -8.10
C LEU A 79 0.92 9.05 -6.91
N LYS A 80 -0.17 9.85 -7.01
CA LYS A 80 -0.64 10.68 -5.90
C LYS A 80 -1.00 9.87 -4.65
N ASP A 81 -1.63 8.71 -4.84
CA ASP A 81 -2.07 7.86 -3.74
C ASP A 81 -0.86 7.12 -3.16
N ALA A 82 0.11 6.73 -3.99
CA ALA A 82 1.36 6.13 -3.54
C ALA A 82 2.15 7.07 -2.61
N LYS A 83 2.23 8.36 -2.95
CA LYS A 83 2.84 9.40 -2.09
C LYS A 83 2.10 9.56 -0.76
N GLU A 84 0.77 9.51 -0.77
CA GLU A 84 0.00 9.57 0.47
C GLU A 84 0.15 8.28 1.31
N VAL A 85 0.25 7.11 0.69
CA VAL A 85 0.59 5.86 1.40
C VAL A 85 1.91 5.99 2.13
N GLU A 86 2.97 6.43 1.45
CA GLU A 86 4.30 6.61 2.04
C GLU A 86 4.27 7.55 3.24
N LYS A 87 3.62 8.71 3.09
CA LYS A 87 3.43 9.68 4.17
C LYS A 87 2.70 9.07 5.37
N LEU A 88 1.55 8.42 5.15
CA LEU A 88 0.75 7.85 6.23
C LEU A 88 1.48 6.72 6.98
N ILE A 89 2.29 5.93 6.29
CA ILE A 89 3.11 4.88 6.90
C ILE A 89 4.25 5.52 7.71
N ASN A 90 4.99 6.47 7.14
CA ASN A 90 6.12 7.13 7.80
C ASN A 90 5.68 7.84 9.09
N GLU A 91 4.54 8.53 9.09
CA GLU A 91 3.95 9.17 10.28
C GLU A 91 3.66 8.20 11.44
N ARG A 92 3.57 6.88 11.16
CA ARG A 92 3.18 5.84 12.11
C ARG A 92 4.34 4.96 12.57
N ILE A 93 5.36 4.77 11.73
CA ILE A 93 6.58 4.04 12.13
C ILE A 93 7.59 4.93 12.87
N SER A 94 7.50 6.26 12.73
CA SER A 94 8.35 7.22 13.46
C SER A 94 7.85 7.54 14.88
N LYS A 95 6.81 6.85 15.36
CA LYS A 95 6.23 7.02 16.70
C LYS A 95 6.44 5.76 17.54
#